data_AF-A0A955IJ22-F1
#
_entry.id   AF-A0A955IJ22-F1
#
_cell.length_a   1.000
_cell.length_b   1.000
_cell.length_c   1.000
_cell.angle_alpha   90.00
_cell.angle_beta   90.00
_cell.angle_gamma   90.00
#
_symmetry.space_group_name_H-M   'P 1'
#
loop_
_entity.id
_entity.type
_entity.pdbx_description
1 polymer ?
#
loop_
_entity_poly.entity_id
_entity_poly.type
_entity_poly.pdbx_seq_one_letter_code
_entity_poly.pdbx_strand_id
1 'polypeptide(L)' 'MRYLLLLYEDDAKFETMPEGEHQGLIAEYKALMKEMQDAGVFLAAGRLRPVTTATSVRVRGGKSMVTDGPFAE' A
#
# COMPACT_ATOMS: atom_id res chain seq x y z
N MET A 1 13.28 11.67 -13.88
CA MET A 1 13.02 10.23 -13.65
C MET A 1 11.90 10.10 -12.63
N ARG A 2 11.11 9.03 -12.67
CA ARG A 2 10.03 8.76 -11.70
C ARG A 2 10.33 7.48 -10.95
N TYR A 3 9.96 7.44 -9.67
CA TYR A 3 10.18 6.30 -8.79
C TYR A 3 8.85 5.93 -8.15
N LEU A 4 8.67 4.63 -7.89
CA LEU A 4 7.56 4.10 -7.11
C LEU A 4 8.12 3.55 -5.81
N LEU A 5 7.63 4.05 -4.68
CA LEU A 5 7.96 3.57 -3.34
C LEU A 5 6.87 2.58 -2.94
N LEU A 6 7.19 1.29 -2.91
CA LEU A 6 6.29 0.24 -2.45
C LEU A 6 6.47 0.03 -0.95
N LEU A 7 5.39 0.20 -0.20
CA LEU A 7 5.36 -0.03 1.24
C LEU A 7 4.86 -1.45 1.48
N TYR A 8 5.67 -2.24 2.18
CA TYR A 8 5.32 -3.59 2.59
C TYR A 8 5.17 -3.63 4.11
N GLU A 9 4.03 -4.12 4.55
CA GLU A 9 3.72 -4.33 5.96
C GLU A 9 3.09 -5.71 6.15
N ASP A 10 3.16 -6.20 7.37
CA ASP A 10 2.47 -7.42 7.80
C ASP A 10 1.15 -6.97 8.42
N ASP A 11 0.04 -7.21 7.71
CA ASP A 11 -1.31 -6.76 8.11
C ASP A 11 -1.63 -7.18 9.55
N ALA A 12 -1.24 -8.40 9.97
CA ALA A 12 -1.53 -8.89 11.32
C ALA A 12 -0.75 -8.13 12.40
N LYS A 13 0.50 -7.75 12.11
CA LYS A 13 1.30 -6.92 13.02
C LYS A 13 0.79 -5.49 13.07
N PHE A 14 0.36 -4.96 11.92
CA PHE A 14 -0.20 -3.61 11.84
C PHE A 14 -1.52 -3.50 12.62
N GLU A 15 -2.39 -4.50 12.51
CA GLU A 15 -3.67 -4.55 13.25
C GLU A 15 -3.50 -4.70 14.77
N THR A 16 -2.43 -5.39 15.21
CA THR A 16 -2.16 -5.63 16.63
C THR A 16 -1.21 -4.60 17.26
N MET A 17 -0.76 -3.63 16.46
CA MET A 17 0.14 -2.57 16.90
C MET A 17 -0.52 -1.70 17.99
N PRO A 18 0.20 -1.34 19.06
CA PRO A 18 -0.30 -0.39 20.04
C PRO A 18 -0.69 0.94 19.38
N GLU A 19 -1.82 1.51 19.78
CA GLU A 19 -2.37 2.74 19.18
C GLU A 19 -1.37 3.90 19.14
N GLY A 20 -0.54 4.06 20.19
CA GLY A 20 0.48 5.10 20.24
C GLY A 20 1.58 4.93 19.18
N GLU A 21 1.97 3.68 18.89
CA GLU A 21 2.94 3.37 17.84
C GLU A 21 2.32 3.59 16.45
N HIS A 22 1.07 3.15 16.26
CA HIS A 22 0.32 3.38 15.03
C HIS A 22 0.16 4.89 14.75
N GLN A 23 -0.17 5.70 15.76
CA GLN A 23 -0.25 7.15 15.62
C GLN A 23 1.09 7.80 15.26
N GLY A 24 2.18 7.32 15.88
CA GLY A 24 3.54 7.78 15.57
C GLY A 24 3.91 7.53 14.11
N LEU A 25 3.69 6.29 13.63
CA LEU A 25 3.97 5.91 12.24
C LEU A 25 3.17 6.77 11.24
N ILE A 26 1.88 7.00 11.51
CA ILE A 26 1.04 7.85 10.65
C ILE A 26 1.51 9.32 10.67
N ALA A 27 2.01 9.82 11.80
CA ALA A 27 2.56 11.17 11.89
C ALA A 27 3.85 11.31 11.06
N GLU A 28 4.78 10.36 11.17
CA GLU A 28 6.02 10.34 10.39
C GLU A 28 5.74 10.25 8.88
N TYR A 29 4.82 9.37 8.48
CA TYR A 29 4.40 9.24 7.09
C TYR A 29 3.83 10.56 6.52
N LYS A 30 3.00 11.26 7.31
CA LYS A 30 2.46 12.57 6.92
C LYS A 30 3.54 13.64 6.79
N ALA A 31 4.52 13.65 7.70
CA ALA A 31 5.64 14.58 7.65
C ALA A 31 6.47 14.37 6.36
N LEU A 32 6.81 13.13 6.06
CA LEU A 32 7.54 12.78 4.83
C LEU A 32 6.78 13.17 3.56
N MET A 33 5.48 12.91 3.50
CA MET A 33 4.66 13.34 2.36
C MET A 33 4.66 14.86 2.20
N LYS A 34 4.56 15.61 3.30
CA LYS A 34 4.61 17.06 3.28
C LYS A 34 5.97 17.56 2.77
N GLU A 35 7.08 16.98 3.22
CA GLU A 35 8.41 17.34 2.73
C GLU A 35 8.55 17.10 1.22
N MET A 36 8.06 15.95 0.72
CA MET A 36 8.06 15.65 -0.71
C MET A 36 7.19 16.61 -1.53
N GLN A 37 6.06 17.06 -0.96
CA GLN A 37 5.18 18.04 -1.60
C GLN A 37 5.85 19.42 -1.65
N ASP A 38 6.41 19.88 -0.53
CA ASP A 38 7.09 21.17 -0.43
C ASP A 38 8.33 21.22 -1.35
N ALA A 39 9.01 20.08 -1.54
CA ALA A 39 10.12 19.94 -2.49
C ALA A 39 9.68 19.81 -3.96
N GLY A 40 8.38 19.72 -4.25
CA GLY A 40 7.83 19.58 -5.61
C GLY A 40 8.10 18.23 -6.27
N VAL A 41 8.45 17.20 -5.50
CA VAL A 41 8.78 15.85 -6.01
C VAL A 41 7.64 14.83 -5.81
N PHE A 42 6.64 15.15 -5.00
CA PHE A 42 5.47 14.30 -4.77
C PHE A 42 4.59 14.21 -6.02
N LEU A 43 4.33 12.99 -6.50
CA LEU A 43 3.47 12.74 -7.66
C LEU A 43 2.10 12.20 -7.25
N ALA A 44 2.07 11.16 -6.43
CA ALA A 44 0.84 10.53 -5.93
C ALA A 44 1.15 9.60 -4.75
N ALA A 45 0.14 9.32 -3.93
CA ALA A 45 0.13 8.24 -2.95
C ALA A 45 -1.28 7.65 -2.85
N GLY A 46 -1.37 6.37 -2.49
CA GLY A 46 -2.64 5.69 -2.29
C GLY A 46 -2.46 4.53 -1.33
N ARG A 47 -2.96 4.66 -0.10
CA ARG A 47 -2.96 3.57 0.86
C ARG A 47 -3.89 2.46 0.34
N LEU A 48 -3.39 1.23 0.30
CA LEU A 48 -4.18 0.08 -0.06
C LEU A 48 -5.05 -0.39 1.12
N ARG A 49 -6.07 -1.18 0.81
CA ARG A 49 -6.82 -1.95 1.80
C ARG A 49 -6.09 -3.28 2.04
N PRO A 50 -6.43 -4.02 3.11
CA PRO A 50 -5.84 -5.33 3.40
C PRO A 50 -5.90 -6.27 2.19
N VAL A 51 -4.93 -7.18 2.10
CA VAL A 51 -4.77 -8.08 0.94
C VAL A 51 -6.00 -8.98 0.72
N THR A 52 -6.76 -9.26 1.77
CA THR A 52 -8.03 -10.01 1.74
C THR A 52 -9.14 -9.32 0.97
N THR A 53 -9.00 -8.03 0.66
CA THR A 53 -9.95 -7.27 -0.16
C THR A 53 -9.61 -7.26 -1.65
N ALA A 54 -8.47 -7.86 -2.02
CA ALA A 54 -8.01 -7.87 -3.40
C ALA A 54 -8.82 -8.85 -4.26
N THR A 55 -8.87 -8.59 -5.55
CA THR A 55 -9.36 -9.53 -6.57
C THR A 55 -8.33 -9.60 -7.68
N SER A 56 -7.87 -10.81 -7.98
CA SER A 56 -6.85 -11.05 -8.99
C SER A 56 -7.46 -11.52 -10.29
N VAL A 57 -7.00 -10.94 -11.41
CA VAL A 57 -7.42 -11.32 -12.76
C VAL A 57 -6.21 -11.83 -13.53
N ARG A 58 -6.29 -13.06 -14.04
CA ARG A 58 -5.25 -13.67 -14.88
C ARG A 58 -5.79 -13.95 -16.27
N VAL A 59 -5.09 -13.48 -17.30
CA VAL A 59 -5.46 -13.72 -18.71
C VAL A 59 -4.49 -14.72 -19.34
N ARG A 60 -5.01 -15.81 -19.90
CA ARG A 60 -4.21 -16.81 -20.63
C ARG A 60 -4.96 -17.29 -21.87
N GLY A 61 -4.31 -17.21 -23.03
CA GLY A 61 -4.92 -17.62 -24.31
C GLY A 61 -6.21 -16.87 -24.64
N GLY A 62 -6.30 -15.59 -24.28
CA GLY A 62 -7.50 -14.75 -24.51
C GLY A 62 -8.66 -14.99 -23.54
N LYS A 63 -8.50 -15.88 -22.54
CA LYS A 63 -9.52 -16.13 -21.51
C LYS A 63 -9.10 -15.52 -20.17
N SER A 64 -10.03 -14.88 -19.48
CA SER A 64 -9.85 -14.32 -18.13
C SER A 64 -10.31 -15.30 -17.05
N MET A 65 -9.50 -15.45 -16.01
CA MET A 65 -9.85 -16.11 -14.76
C MET A 65 -9.79 -15.07 -13.63
N VAL A 66 -10.82 -15.03 -12.79
CA VAL A 66 -10.92 -14.12 -11.66
C VAL A 66 -10.87 -14.93 -10.38
N THR A 67 -10.03 -14.54 -9.44
CA THR A 67 -9.89 -15.18 -8.13
C THR A 67 -9.95 -14.13 -7.03
N ASP A 68 -10.58 -14.48 -5.92
CA ASP A 68 -10.54 -13.65 -4.71
C ASP A 68 -9.14 -13.69 -4.09
N GLY A 69 -8.69 -12.59 -3.51
CA GLY A 69 -7.38 -12.45 -2.88
C GLY A 69 -6.24 -11.97 -3.79
N PRO A 70 -5.01 -11.90 -3.24
CA PRO A 70 -3.83 -11.34 -3.90
C PRO A 70 -3.32 -12.21 -5.06
N PHE A 71 -2.33 -11.70 -5.79
CA PHE A 71 -1.79 -12.39 -6.97
C PHE A 71 -0.98 -13.67 -6.62
N ALA A 72 -0.52 -13.76 -5.37
CA ALA A 72 0.24 -14.86 -4.77
C ALA A 72 0.06 -14.82 -3.23
N GLU A 73 0.30 -15.94 -2.55
CA GLU A 73 0.39 -16.06 -1.08
C GLU A 73 1.84 -16.08 -0.61
#